data_AF-A0A7K4EVS3-F1
#
_entry.id   AF-A0A7K4EVS3-F1
#
_cell.length_a   1.000
_cell.length_b   1.000
_cell.length_c   1.000
_cell.angle_alpha   90.00
_cell.angle_beta   90.00
_cell.angle_gamma   90.00
#
_symmetry.space_group_name_H-M   'P 1'
#
loop_
_entity.id
_entity.type
_entity.pdbx_description
1 polymer ?
#
loop_
_entity_poly.entity_id
_entity_poly.type
_entity_poly.pdbx_seq_one_letter_code
_entity_poly.pdbx_strand_id
1 'polypeptide(L)'
;MLELDKKVFGKITTKEIIGADPPAIPDTRDNFEKELTILVSKLDSLQKENLEKLLEEQKVAESHINSRPGAMALAQNKIQLFNEYNEKYVQSIKAKLES
;
A
#
# COMPACT_ATOMS: atom_id res chain seq x y z
N MET A 1 5.13 19.99 -0.76
CA MET A 1 5.66 19.45 0.52
C MET A 1 5.64 17.93 0.40
N LEU A 2 6.72 17.23 0.75
CA LEU A 2 6.76 15.77 0.66
C LEU A 2 5.83 15.19 1.74
N GLU A 3 4.71 14.59 1.35
CA GLU A 3 3.79 13.91 2.29
C GLU A 3 4.39 12.56 2.73
N LEU A 4 5.47 12.60 3.51
CA LEU A 4 6.18 11.39 3.96
C LEU A 4 5.39 10.62 5.02
N ASP A 5 4.62 11.30 5.86
CA ASP A 5 3.84 10.66 6.93
C ASP A 5 2.46 10.15 6.46
N LYS A 6 2.13 10.31 5.18
CA LYS A 6 0.89 9.81 4.60
C LYS A 6 0.88 8.28 4.63
N LYS A 7 -0.17 7.69 5.22
CA LYS A 7 -0.42 6.25 5.17
C LYS A 7 -0.90 5.88 3.77
N VAL A 8 -0.23 4.89 3.18
CA VAL A 8 -0.49 4.43 1.81
C VAL A 8 -0.86 2.96 1.75
N PHE A 9 -0.58 2.20 2.81
CA PHE A 9 -1.00 0.80 2.94
C PHE A 9 -1.15 0.41 4.42
N GLY A 10 -2.38 0.44 4.94
CA GLY A 10 -2.62 0.21 6.37
C GLY A 10 -1.90 1.25 7.24
N LYS A 11 -0.95 0.79 8.06
CA LYS A 11 -0.08 1.66 8.86
C LYS A 11 1.18 2.14 8.14
N ILE A 12 1.51 1.55 6.99
CA ILE A 12 2.73 1.86 6.23
C ILE A 12 2.61 3.23 5.60
N THR A 13 3.63 4.05 5.81
CA THR A 13 3.74 5.42 5.35
C THR A 13 4.59 5.57 4.10
N THR A 14 4.39 6.67 3.36
CA THR A 14 5.23 7.05 2.22
C THR A 14 6.72 7.09 2.58
N LYS A 15 7.07 7.51 3.80
CA LYS A 15 8.46 7.57 4.29
C LYS A 15 9.14 6.21 4.29
N GLU A 16 8.43 5.17 4.71
CA GLU A 16 8.97 3.81 4.79
C GLU A 16 9.31 3.26 3.40
N ILE A 17 8.55 3.67 2.38
CA ILE A 17 8.71 3.23 1.00
C ILE A 17 9.80 4.04 0.29
N ILE A 18 9.73 5.38 0.30
CA ILE A 18 10.57 6.25 -0.54
C ILE A 18 11.36 7.33 0.21
N GLY A 19 11.25 7.40 1.54
CA GLY A 19 11.86 8.45 2.37
C GLY A 19 12.94 7.97 3.34
N ALA A 20 13.34 6.69 3.31
CA ALA A 20 14.32 6.11 4.22
C ALA A 20 15.34 5.22 3.49
N ASP A 21 16.62 5.52 3.71
CA ASP A 21 17.82 4.77 3.31
C ASP A 21 18.66 4.49 4.59
N PRO A 22 19.24 3.29 4.86
CA PRO A 22 19.27 2.02 4.08
C PRO A 22 18.18 1.00 4.57
N PRO A 23 18.11 -0.26 4.08
CA PRO A 23 16.88 -1.06 4.22
C PRO A 23 16.76 -1.74 5.59
N ALA A 24 15.57 -1.70 6.18
CA ALA A 24 15.13 -2.76 7.08
C ALA A 24 14.58 -3.92 6.22
N ILE A 25 15.51 -4.69 5.62
CA ILE A 25 15.27 -6.04 5.11
C ILE A 25 15.83 -6.93 6.21
N PRO A 26 14.99 -7.68 6.97
CA PRO A 26 13.73 -8.33 6.56
C PRO A 26 12.41 -7.60 6.89
N ASP A 27 12.42 -6.52 7.66
CA ASP A 27 11.19 -5.98 8.28
C ASP A 27 10.13 -5.46 7.30
N THR A 28 10.52 -4.89 6.16
CA THR A 28 9.56 -4.20 5.28
C THR A 28 8.53 -5.16 4.66
N ARG A 29 8.98 -6.34 4.20
CA ARG A 29 8.08 -7.36 3.61
C ARG A 29 7.17 -7.96 4.68
N ASP A 30 7.71 -8.27 5.84
CA ASP A 30 6.94 -8.80 6.96
C ASP A 30 5.86 -7.80 7.42
N ASN A 31 6.17 -6.50 7.38
CA ASN A 31 5.19 -5.45 7.66
C ASN A 31 4.07 -5.41 6.61
N PHE A 32 4.40 -5.50 5.32
CA PHE A 32 3.38 -5.58 4.27
C PHE A 32 2.51 -6.83 4.41
N GLU A 33 3.08 -7.98 4.76
CA GLU A 33 2.33 -9.23 4.94
C GLU A 33 1.39 -9.18 6.15
N LYS A 34 1.89 -8.66 7.29
CA LYS A 34 1.08 -8.44 8.50
C LYS A 34 -0.07 -7.48 8.21
N GLU A 35 0.23 -6.34 7.57
CA GLU A 35 -0.79 -5.33 7.27
C GLU A 35 -1.79 -5.85 6.23
N LEU A 36 -1.37 -6.59 5.20
CA LEU A 36 -2.28 -7.20 4.23
C LEU A 36 -3.26 -8.15 4.93
N THR A 37 -2.76 -9.00 5.83
CA THR A 37 -3.61 -9.93 6.60
C THR A 37 -4.67 -9.18 7.41
N ILE A 38 -4.26 -8.11 8.11
CA ILE A 38 -5.16 -7.27 8.89
C ILE A 38 -6.18 -6.58 7.99
N LEU A 39 -5.76 -5.99 6.88
CA LEU A 39 -6.63 -5.26 5.96
C LEU A 39 -7.67 -6.19 5.33
N VAL A 40 -7.25 -7.35 4.82
CA VAL A 40 -8.14 -8.36 4.24
C VAL A 40 -9.17 -8.85 5.25
N SER A 41 -8.74 -9.15 6.50
CA SER A 41 -9.67 -9.60 7.55
C SER A 41 -10.75 -8.57 7.92
N LYS A 42 -10.48 -7.28 7.67
CA LYS A 42 -11.45 -6.21 7.91
C LYS A 42 -12.45 -6.06 6.78
N LEU A 43 -12.14 -6.52 5.56
CA LEU A 43 -13.03 -6.38 4.41
C LEU A 43 -14.38 -7.04 4.64
N ASP A 44 -14.41 -8.18 5.34
CA ASP A 44 -15.63 -8.91 5.69
C ASP A 44 -16.65 -8.11 6.51
N SER A 45 -16.18 -7.08 7.21
CA SER A 45 -17.04 -6.23 8.06
C SER A 45 -17.46 -4.92 7.39
N LEU A 46 -17.04 -4.69 6.14
CA LEU A 46 -17.29 -3.43 5.44
C LEU A 46 -18.47 -3.52 4.48
N GLN A 47 -19.21 -2.43 4.39
CA GLN A 47 -20.26 -2.26 3.39
C GLN A 47 -19.69 -1.94 2.01
N LYS A 48 -20.46 -2.22 0.97
CA LYS A 48 -20.09 -1.97 -0.44
C LYS A 48 -19.52 -0.57 -0.68
N GLU A 49 -20.18 0.48 -0.21
CA GLU A 49 -19.71 1.86 -0.39
C GLU A 49 -18.31 2.09 0.22
N ASN A 50 -18.01 1.45 1.35
CA ASN A 50 -16.69 1.55 1.99
C ASN A 50 -15.63 0.75 1.22
N LEU A 51 -16.00 -0.39 0.61
CA LEU A 51 -15.11 -1.15 -0.27
C LEU A 51 -14.76 -0.36 -1.54
N GLU A 52 -15.74 0.34 -2.14
CA GLU A 52 -15.52 1.21 -3.30
C GLU A 52 -14.60 2.39 -2.96
N LYS A 53 -14.79 3.02 -1.79
CA LYS A 53 -13.89 4.06 -1.28
C LYS A 53 -12.46 3.55 -1.10
N LEU A 54 -12.29 2.39 -0.47
CA LEU A 54 -10.97 1.77 -0.29
C LEU A 54 -10.26 1.51 -1.62
N LEU A 55 -11.00 1.06 -2.65
CA LEU A 55 -10.45 0.82 -3.98
C LEU A 55 -9.90 2.11 -4.61
N GLU A 56 -10.62 3.23 -4.48
CA GLU A 56 -10.16 4.53 -4.98
C GLU A 56 -8.95 5.03 -4.19
N GLU A 57 -8.97 4.88 -2.86
CA GLU A 57 -7.84 5.25 -2.00
C GLU A 57 -6.55 4.50 -2.41
N GLN A 58 -6.64 3.21 -2.72
CA GLN A 58 -5.48 2.43 -3.18
C GLN A 58 -4.94 2.90 -4.54
N LYS A 59 -5.81 3.31 -5.48
CA LYS A 59 -5.36 3.89 -6.77
C LYS A 59 -4.64 5.22 -6.57
N VAL A 60 -5.15 6.06 -5.68
CA VAL A 60 -4.52 7.35 -5.33
C VAL A 60 -3.17 7.11 -4.65
N ALA A 61 -3.08 6.14 -3.74
CA ALA A 61 -1.83 5.75 -3.09
C ALA A 61 -0.81 5.22 -4.11
N GLU A 62 -1.24 4.37 -5.04
CA GLU A 62 -0.39 3.83 -6.10
C GLU A 62 0.18 4.93 -7.00
N SER A 63 -0.68 5.83 -7.48
CA SER A 63 -0.25 6.98 -8.27
C SER A 63 0.71 7.87 -7.48
N HIS A 64 0.43 8.12 -6.20
CA HIS A 64 1.26 8.94 -5.32
C HIS A 64 2.68 8.37 -5.11
N ILE A 65 2.82 7.05 -5.03
CA ILE A 65 4.12 6.38 -4.88
C ILE A 65 4.86 6.32 -6.22
N ASN A 66 4.17 5.98 -7.31
CA ASN A 66 4.80 5.73 -8.62
C ASN A 66 5.09 7.00 -9.44
N SER A 67 4.37 8.11 -9.21
CA SER A 67 4.54 9.36 -9.99
C SER A 67 5.74 10.21 -9.60
N ARG A 68 6.52 9.82 -8.58
CA ARG A 68 7.57 10.68 -8.02
C ARG A 68 8.89 10.58 -8.80
N PRO A 69 9.34 11.65 -9.48
CA PRO A 69 10.63 11.68 -10.15
C PRO A 69 11.75 11.64 -9.11
N GLY A 70 12.71 10.72 -9.26
CA GLY A 70 13.87 10.56 -8.37
C GLY A 70 13.77 9.45 -7.31
N ALA A 71 12.56 9.05 -6.90
CA ALA A 71 12.37 7.89 -5.99
C ALA A 71 12.71 6.55 -6.68
N MET A 72 12.61 6.51 -8.01
CA MET A 72 12.89 5.33 -8.83
C MET A 72 14.35 4.83 -8.77
N ALA A 73 15.33 5.65 -8.34
CA ALA A 73 16.74 5.25 -8.36
C ALA A 73 17.22 4.56 -7.05
N LEU A 74 16.71 4.98 -5.89
CA LEU A 74 17.19 4.50 -4.58
C LEU A 74 16.22 3.55 -3.86
N ALA A 75 14.92 3.64 -4.15
CA ALA A 75 13.87 2.89 -3.44
C ALA A 75 13.13 1.85 -4.31
N GLN A 76 13.69 1.49 -5.47
CA GLN A 76 12.99 0.68 -6.48
C GLN A 76 12.44 -0.64 -5.92
N ASN A 77 13.20 -1.34 -5.08
CA ASN A 77 12.76 -2.61 -4.46
C ASN A 77 11.55 -2.41 -3.53
N LYS A 78 11.50 -1.31 -2.77
CA LYS A 78 10.38 -1.02 -1.85
C LYS A 78 9.13 -0.57 -2.61
N ILE A 79 9.31 0.18 -3.69
CA ILE A 79 8.21 0.55 -4.61
C ILE A 79 7.62 -0.71 -5.26
N GLN A 80 8.47 -1.63 -5.72
CA GLN A 80 8.03 -2.92 -6.27
C GLN A 80 7.25 -3.74 -5.23
N LEU A 81 7.76 -3.84 -4.00
CA LEU A 81 7.03 -4.49 -2.90
C LEU A 81 5.68 -3.84 -2.63
N PHE A 82 5.64 -2.51 -2.51
CA PHE A 82 4.39 -1.79 -2.33
C PHE A 82 3.39 -2.11 -3.46
N ASN A 83 3.82 -2.06 -4.72
CA ASN A 83 2.94 -2.35 -5.86
C ASN A 83 2.41 -3.79 -5.81
N GLU A 84 3.24 -4.77 -5.48
CA GLU A 84 2.83 -6.18 -5.36
C GLU A 84 1.76 -6.37 -4.26
N TYR A 85 1.97 -5.80 -3.08
CA TYR A 85 1.02 -5.94 -1.97
C TYR A 85 -0.25 -5.09 -2.15
N ASN A 86 -0.11 -3.91 -2.75
CA ASN A 86 -1.26 -3.07 -3.12
C ASN A 86 -2.15 -3.80 -4.14
N GLU A 87 -1.55 -4.43 -5.15
CA GLU A 87 -2.30 -5.22 -6.13
C GLU A 87 -3.07 -6.38 -5.45
N LYS A 88 -2.40 -7.15 -4.57
CA LYS A 88 -3.07 -8.22 -3.80
C LYS A 88 -4.27 -7.71 -3.01
N TYR A 89 -4.13 -6.54 -2.36
CA TYR A 89 -5.21 -5.95 -1.59
C TYR A 89 -6.36 -5.47 -2.49
N VAL A 90 -6.04 -4.80 -3.61
CA VAL A 90 -7.02 -4.39 -4.62
C VAL A 90 -7.82 -5.58 -5.16
N GLN A 91 -7.16 -6.70 -5.47
CA GLN A 91 -7.85 -7.92 -5.90
C GLN A 91 -8.77 -8.48 -4.81
N SER A 92 -8.33 -8.43 -3.55
CA SER A 92 -9.14 -8.87 -2.40
C SER A 92 -10.39 -8.00 -2.22
N ILE A 93 -10.29 -6.68 -2.39
CA ILE A 93 -11.43 -5.76 -2.35
C ILE A 93 -12.41 -6.06 -3.50
N LYS A 94 -11.90 -6.24 -4.73
CA LYS A 94 -12.74 -6.57 -5.90
C LYS A 94 -13.50 -7.88 -5.71
N ALA A 95 -12.82 -8.93 -5.28
CA ALA A 95 -13.45 -10.21 -4.98
C ALA A 95 -14.58 -10.07 -3.95
N LYS A 96 -14.44 -9.19 -2.95
CA LYS A 96 -15.49 -8.89 -1.96
C LYS A 96 -16.65 -8.06 -2.52
N LEU A 97 -16.39 -7.19 -3.51
CA LEU A 97 -17.45 -6.43 -4.20
C LEU A 97 -18.28 -7.31 -5.15
N GLU A 98 -17.68 -8.39 -5.66
CA GLU A 98 -18.30 -9.34 -6.58
C GLU A 98 -18.98 -10.53 -5.88
N SER A 99 -18.77 -10.70 -4.57
CA SER A 99 -19.42 -11.71 -3.71
C SER A 99 -20.79 -11.25 -3.21
#